data_AF-A0A929PQF9-F1
#
_entry.id   AF-A0A929PQF9-F1
#
_cell.length_a   1.000
_cell.length_b   1.000
_cell.length_c   1.000
_cell.angle_alpha   90.00
_cell.angle_beta   90.00
_cell.angle_gamma   90.00
#
_symmetry.space_group_name_H-M   'P 1'
#
loop_
_entity.id
_entity.type
_entity.pdbx_description
1 polymer ?
#
loop_
_entity_poly.entity_id
_entity_poly.type
_entity_poly.pdbx_seq_one_letter_code
_entity_poly.pdbx_strand_id
1 'polypeptide(L)' 'MSRTPVAVALGLAGFIAYVAFATALADHVIGRHWALEIGYFVLAGLLWVWPMIGLIRWAVRKA' A
#
# COMPACT_ATOMS: atom_id res chain seq x y z
N MET A 1 -6.77 -22.49 12.85
CA MET A 1 -6.27 -22.40 11.45
C MET A 1 -5.23 -21.31 11.37
N SER A 2 -4.12 -21.53 10.65
CA SER A 2 -3.13 -20.48 10.41
C SER A 2 -3.78 -19.33 9.63
N ARG A 3 -3.72 -18.09 10.13
CA ARG A 3 -4.24 -16.89 9.45
C ARG A 3 -3.32 -16.43 8.32
N THR A 4 -2.12 -17.00 8.22
CA THR A 4 -1.08 -16.60 7.28
C THR A 4 -1.51 -16.67 5.81
N PRO A 5 -2.14 -17.74 5.29
CA PRO A 5 -2.56 -17.77 3.88
C PRO A 5 -3.59 -16.70 3.54
N VAL A 6 -4.52 -16.43 4.47
CA VAL A 6 -5.52 -15.36 4.32
C VAL A 6 -4.85 -13.99 4.32
N ALA A 7 -3.90 -13.77 5.23
CA ALA A 7 -3.14 -12.52 5.27
C ALA A 7 -2.31 -12.31 3.99
N VAL A 8 -1.71 -13.35 3.43
CA VAL A 8 -0.99 -13.26 2.15
C VAL A 8 -1.95 -12.87 1.02
N ALA A 9 -3.09 -13.54 0.91
CA ALA A 9 -4.09 -13.23 -0.13
C ALA A 9 -4.62 -11.79 -0.01
N LEU A 10 -4.97 -11.35 1.20
CA LEU A 10 -5.42 -9.98 1.47
C LEU A 10 -4.30 -8.96 1.20
N GLY A 11 -3.05 -9.29 1.54
CA GLY A 11 -1.91 -8.42 1.32
C GLY A 11 -1.63 -8.20 -0.16
N LEU A 12 -1.64 -9.28 -0.95
CA LEU A 12 -1.49 -9.21 -2.40
C LEU A 12 -2.64 -8.44 -3.06
N ALA A 13 -3.89 -8.80 -2.75
CA ALA A 13 -5.05 -8.15 -3.33
C ALA A 13 -5.07 -6.65 -2.99
N GLY A 14 -4.82 -6.31 -1.72
CA GLY A 14 -4.73 -4.93 -1.28
C GLY A 14 -3.58 -4.16 -1.95
N PHE A 15 -2.41 -4.78 -2.08
CA PHE A 15 -1.25 -4.13 -2.70
C PHE A 15 -1.49 -3.84 -4.19
N ILE A 16 -2.09 -4.78 -4.92
CA ILE A 16 -2.45 -4.57 -6.33
C ILE A 16 -3.43 -3.41 -6.46
N ALA A 17 -4.49 -3.39 -5.64
CA ALA A 17 -5.47 -2.31 -5.64
C ALA A 17 -4.82 -0.96 -5.30
N TYR A 18 -3.93 -0.95 -4.32
CA TYR A 18 -3.19 0.24 -3.91
C TYR A 18 -2.28 0.78 -5.01
N VAL A 19 -1.49 -0.08 -5.65
CA VAL A 19 -0.59 0.32 -6.74
C VAL A 19 -1.41 0.87 -7.92
N ALA A 20 -2.50 0.19 -8.31
CA ALA A 20 -3.37 0.66 -9.38
C ALA A 20 -3.96 2.05 -9.08
N PHE A 21 -4.42 2.26 -7.83
CA PHE A 21 -4.90 3.56 -7.39
C PHE A 21 -3.80 4.63 -7.40
N ALA A 22 -2.62 4.32 -6.85
CA ALA A 22 -1.48 5.23 -6.78
C ALA A 22 -0.96 5.59 -8.18
N THR A 23 -0.98 4.67 -9.14
CA THR A 23 -0.56 4.98 -10.52
C THR A 23 -1.62 5.85 -11.23
N ALA A 24 -2.91 5.54 -11.07
CA ALA A 24 -3.98 6.35 -11.67
C ALA A 24 -4.01 7.79 -11.09
N LEU A 25 -3.69 7.94 -9.81
CA LEU A 25 -3.60 9.25 -9.18
C LEU A 25 -2.30 10.00 -9.60
N ALA A 26 -1.23 9.29 -9.94
CA ALA A 26 0.01 9.91 -10.44
C ALA A 26 -0.21 10.69 -11.73
N ASP A 27 -1.12 10.23 -12.62
CA ASP A 27 -1.49 10.92 -13.86
C ASP A 27 -2.03 12.34 -13.62
N HIS A 28 -2.55 12.61 -12.42
CA HIS A 28 -3.06 13.93 -12.03
C HIS A 28 -1.99 14.84 -11.40
N VAL A 29 -0.87 14.25 -11.00
CA VAL A 29 0.23 14.91 -10.26
C VAL A 29 1.37 15.29 -11.19
N ILE A 30 1.73 14.39 -12.12
CA ILE A 30 2.83 14.58 -13.07
C ILE A 30 2.56 15.81 -13.94
N GLY A 31 3.58 16.67 -14.10
CA GLY A 31 3.51 17.87 -14.92
C GLY A 31 2.86 19.09 -14.24
N ARG A 32 2.47 18.99 -12.96
CA ARG A 32 1.93 20.11 -12.17
C ARG A 32 3.06 20.95 -11.55
N HIS A 33 3.78 20.37 -10.59
CA HIS A 33 4.88 21.02 -9.87
C HIS A 33 5.84 19.96 -9.35
N TRP A 34 7.14 20.18 -9.55
CA TRP A 34 8.20 19.25 -9.12
C TRP A 34 8.13 18.87 -7.62
N ALA A 35 7.82 19.84 -6.75
CA ALA A 35 7.73 19.59 -5.31
C ALA A 35 6.52 18.71 -4.95
N LEU A 36 5.41 18.87 -5.68
CA LEU A 36 4.22 18.04 -5.52
C LEU A 36 4.51 16.60 -5.95
N GLU A 37 5.21 16.42 -7.07
CA GLU A 37 5.61 15.09 -7.55
C GLU A 37 6.50 14.36 -6.52
N ILE A 38 7.53 15.03 -6.00
CA ILE A 38 8.40 14.45 -4.97
C ILE A 38 7.59 14.07 -3.74
N GLY A 39 6.77 15.01 -3.23
CA GLY A 39 5.92 14.76 -2.06
C GLY A 39 4.98 13.59 -2.29
N TYR A 40 4.34 13.54 -3.46
CA TYR A 40 3.44 12.47 -3.85
C TYR A 40 4.13 11.11 -3.88
N PHE A 41 5.25 10.97 -4.60
CA PHE A 41 5.94 9.68 -4.73
C PHE A 41 6.54 9.19 -3.42
N VAL A 42 7.04 10.10 -2.56
CA VAL A 42 7.50 9.74 -1.21
C VAL A 42 6.34 9.22 -0.36
N LEU A 43 5.22 9.94 -0.34
CA LEU A 43 4.05 9.52 0.42
C LEU A 43 3.46 8.22 -0.12
N ALA A 44 3.32 8.08 -1.44
CA ALA A 44 2.82 6.86 -2.08
C ALA A 44 3.76 5.66 -1.83
N GLY A 45 5.06 5.85 -1.73
CA GLY A 45 5.99 4.79 -1.36
C GLY A 45 5.83 4.32 0.09
N LEU A 46 5.54 5.25 1.01
CA LEU A 46 5.48 4.98 2.45
C LEU A 46 4.08 4.59 2.96
N LEU A 47 3.01 5.06 2.29
CA LEU A 47 1.64 4.89 2.77
C LEU A 47 1.20 3.42 2.89
N TRP A 48 1.77 2.55 2.06
CA TRP A 48 1.49 1.12 2.12
C TRP A 48 2.12 0.38 3.30
N VAL A 49 3.11 0.98 3.98
CA VAL A 49 3.81 0.34 5.09
C VAL A 49 2.86 0.09 6.27
N TRP A 50 2.01 1.07 6.60
CA TRP A 50 1.07 0.97 7.72
C TRP A 50 0.04 -0.16 7.59
N PRO A 51 -0.71 -0.31 6.48
CA PRO A 51 -1.65 -1.42 6.32
C PRO A 51 -0.93 -2.77 6.33
N MET A 52 0.26 -2.88 5.74
CA MET A 52 1.03 -4.13 5.74
C MET A 52 1.47 -4.53 7.15
N ILE A 53 1.95 -3.58 7.97
CA ILE A 53 2.31 -3.84 9.38
C ILE A 53 1.09 -4.34 10.16
N GLY A 54 -0.08 -3.71 9.98
CA GLY A 54 -1.33 -4.14 10.61
C GLY A 54 -1.69 -5.57 10.24
N LEU A 55 -1.58 -5.90 8.95
CA LEU A 55 -1.90 -7.23 8.42
C LEU A 55 -0.94 -8.31 8.93
N ILE A 56 0.36 -8.03 8.95
CA ILE A 56 1.39 -8.96 9.50
C ILE A 56 1.12 -9.21 10.98
N ARG A 57 0.89 -8.15 11.77
CA ARG A 57 0.59 -8.28 13.21
C ARG A 57 -0.67 -9.10 13.44
N TRP A 58 -1.69 -8.95 12.60
CA TRP A 58 -2.91 -9.75 12.69
C TRP A 58 -2.66 -11.22 12.32
N ALA A 59 -1.86 -11.47 11.28
CA ALA A 59 -1.53 -12.81 10.81
C ALA A 59 -0.78 -13.64 11.87
N VAL A 60 0.14 -13.00 12.59
CA VAL A 60 1.03 -13.65 13.57
C VAL A 60 0.42 -13.70 14.98
N ARG A 61 -0.61 -12.90 15.27
CA ARG A 61 -1.28 -12.91 16.58
C ARG A 61 -1.88 -14.29 16.84
N LYS A 62 -1.30 -15.03 17.80
CA LYS A 62 -1.88 -16.27 18.34
C LYS A 62 -3.28 -15.97 18.88
N ALA A 63 -4.25 -16.79 18.47
CA ALA A 63 -5.59 -16.80 19.05
C ALA A 63 -5.53 -17.31 20.49
#